data_AF-A0A258ZE93-F1
#
_entry.id   AF-A0A258ZE93-F1
#
_cell.length_a   1.000
_cell.length_b   1.000
_cell.length_c   1.000
_cell.angle_alpha   90.00
_cell.angle_beta   90.00
_cell.angle_gamma   90.00
#
_symmetry.space_group_name_H-M   'P 1'
#
loop_
_entity.id
_entity.type
_entity.pdbx_description
1 polymer ?
#
loop_
_entity_poly.entity_id
_entity_poly.type
_entity_poly.pdbx_seq_one_letter_code
_entity_poly.pdbx_strand_id
1 'polypeptide(L)'
;MENKWWEYYAVRYFVGTVVGAVIVAFLNSAPHSPFKGSMTSIGELKEATFLGVGLFAALGFAFCYIASSPVLTLHTARAHMRVSTITSSKLSFFAALVIPVVIAIVAFWQFLPPIAAASSGLIVGIQFGLIFLSFFTNFSVIEKFYRDLATERAKVTPEKDKQPTPGSEYVTSYRHLREHGNAFMIVLLEGLLAYTLLHSPSRSWAAIVLAFWLLPAAATWLVGTVLESRLVSKPLP
;
A
#
# COMPACT_ATOMS: atom_id res chain seq x y z
N MET A 1 18.68 14.70 -21.58
CA MET A 1 18.14 13.67 -20.68
C MET A 1 17.05 12.94 -21.43
N GLU A 2 17.29 11.70 -21.82
CA GLU A 2 16.26 10.86 -22.44
C GLU A 2 15.11 10.68 -21.44
N ASN A 3 13.88 10.96 -21.88
CA ASN A 3 12.67 10.63 -21.13
C ASN A 3 12.58 9.10 -21.04
N LYS A 4 13.10 8.54 -19.95
CA LYS A 4 13.02 7.13 -19.61
C LYS A 4 11.56 6.80 -19.29
N TRP A 5 10.79 6.46 -20.31
CA TRP A 5 9.34 6.28 -20.23
C TRP A 5 8.91 5.24 -19.18
N TRP A 6 9.80 4.30 -18.85
CA TRP A 6 9.58 3.31 -17.78
C TRP A 6 9.62 3.90 -16.36
N GLU A 7 10.08 5.15 -16.18
CA GLU A 7 10.06 5.85 -14.89
C GLU A 7 8.70 6.47 -14.58
N TYR A 8 7.82 6.61 -15.58
CA TYR A 8 6.49 7.18 -15.37
C TYR A 8 5.69 6.30 -14.41
N TYR A 9 5.06 6.95 -13.44
CA TYR A 9 4.08 6.34 -12.53
C TYR A 9 3.05 5.50 -13.31
N ALA A 10 2.68 5.93 -14.52
CA ALA A 10 1.79 5.20 -15.42
C ALA A 10 2.22 3.76 -15.71
N VAL A 11 3.51 3.47 -15.90
CA VAL A 11 3.99 2.11 -16.22
C VAL A 11 3.93 1.18 -15.00
N ARG A 12 4.16 1.73 -13.80
CA ARG A 12 4.07 0.98 -12.53
C ARG A 12 2.65 0.51 -12.25
N TYR A 13 1.68 1.38 -12.49
CA TYR A 13 0.28 1.02 -12.37
C TYR A 13 -0.23 0.26 -13.59
N PHE A 14 0.40 0.35 -14.75
CA PHE A 14 -0.03 -0.39 -15.95
C PHE A 14 0.02 -1.91 -15.74
N VAL A 15 1.14 -2.45 -15.26
CA VAL A 15 1.26 -3.89 -15.00
C VAL A 15 0.21 -4.33 -13.96
N GLY A 16 0.07 -3.55 -12.88
CA GLY A 16 -0.95 -3.81 -11.87
C GLY A 16 -2.37 -3.70 -12.43
N THR A 17 -2.68 -2.72 -13.26
CA THR A 17 -3.99 -2.58 -13.93
C THR A 17 -4.34 -3.79 -14.77
N VAL A 18 -3.38 -4.32 -15.53
CA VAL A 18 -3.58 -5.54 -16.33
C VAL A 18 -3.83 -6.74 -15.43
N VAL A 19 -3.01 -6.93 -14.40
CA VAL A 19 -3.16 -8.02 -13.42
C VAL A 19 -4.50 -7.91 -12.69
N GLY A 20 -4.84 -6.74 -12.17
CA GLY A 20 -6.11 -6.43 -11.53
C GLY A 20 -7.30 -6.69 -12.43
N ALA A 21 -7.22 -6.36 -13.73
CA ALA A 21 -8.30 -6.63 -14.67
C ALA A 21 -8.53 -8.15 -14.85
N VAL A 22 -7.45 -8.92 -14.96
CA VAL A 22 -7.50 -10.40 -15.01
C VAL A 22 -8.09 -10.95 -13.71
N ILE A 23 -7.67 -10.44 -12.55
CA ILE A 23 -8.19 -10.84 -11.24
C ILE A 23 -9.68 -10.54 -11.12
N VAL A 24 -10.13 -9.36 -11.51
CA VAL A 24 -11.55 -8.98 -11.45
C VAL A 24 -12.38 -9.91 -12.35
N ALA A 25 -11.91 -10.19 -13.57
CA ALA A 25 -12.55 -11.15 -14.47
C ALA A 25 -12.58 -12.57 -13.87
N PHE A 26 -11.50 -13.00 -13.21
CA PHE A 26 -11.41 -14.27 -12.52
C PHE A 26 -12.40 -14.36 -11.34
N LEU A 27 -12.41 -13.35 -10.45
CA LEU A 27 -13.35 -13.29 -9.32
C LEU A 27 -14.80 -13.27 -9.78
N ASN A 28 -15.13 -12.66 -10.92
CA ASN A 28 -16.48 -12.66 -11.46
C ASN A 28 -16.90 -14.01 -12.10
N SER A 29 -15.95 -14.82 -12.58
CA SER A 29 -16.22 -16.07 -13.30
C SER A 29 -16.03 -17.34 -12.46
N ALA A 30 -15.21 -17.29 -11.41
CA ALA A 30 -14.88 -18.44 -10.58
C ALA A 30 -16.13 -19.03 -9.88
N PRO A 31 -16.37 -20.36 -9.94
CA PRO A 31 -17.60 -20.99 -9.44
C PRO A 31 -17.92 -20.73 -7.97
N HIS A 32 -16.91 -20.64 -7.11
CA HIS A 32 -17.04 -20.48 -5.66
C HIS A 32 -16.85 -19.03 -5.20
N SER A 33 -16.63 -18.10 -6.13
CA SER A 33 -16.42 -16.70 -5.76
C SER A 33 -17.72 -16.06 -5.27
N PRO A 34 -17.69 -15.30 -4.17
CA PRO A 34 -18.84 -14.51 -3.73
C PRO A 34 -19.24 -13.43 -4.74
N PHE A 35 -18.37 -13.12 -5.71
CA PHE A 35 -18.60 -12.13 -6.76
C PHE A 35 -19.08 -12.74 -8.07
N LYS A 36 -19.32 -14.06 -8.13
CA LYS A 36 -19.74 -14.73 -9.37
C LYS A 36 -20.96 -14.05 -10.00
N GLY A 37 -20.82 -13.67 -11.27
CA GLY A 37 -21.89 -13.02 -12.02
C GLY A 37 -22.18 -11.57 -11.62
N SER A 38 -21.41 -10.95 -10.72
CA SER A 38 -21.65 -9.55 -10.31
C SER A 38 -21.43 -8.55 -11.45
N MET A 39 -20.64 -8.91 -12.47
CA MET A 39 -20.45 -8.09 -13.67
C MET A 39 -21.47 -8.42 -14.78
N THR A 40 -22.40 -9.37 -14.58
CA THR A 40 -23.41 -9.69 -15.60
C THR A 40 -24.45 -8.58 -15.79
N SER A 41 -24.58 -7.67 -14.82
CA SER A 41 -25.38 -6.44 -14.92
C SER A 41 -24.66 -5.27 -15.61
N ILE A 42 -23.34 -5.37 -15.82
CA ILE A 42 -22.58 -4.52 -16.75
C ILE A 42 -22.80 -5.08 -18.16
N GLY A 43 -24.08 -5.18 -18.51
CA GLY A 43 -24.61 -5.95 -19.61
C GLY A 43 -23.91 -5.66 -20.93
N GLU A 44 -23.81 -6.68 -21.77
CA GLU A 44 -23.59 -6.53 -23.21
C GLU A 44 -22.22 -5.98 -23.65
N LEU A 45 -21.35 -5.50 -22.74
CA LEU A 45 -19.94 -5.14 -23.00
C LEU A 45 -19.01 -6.37 -23.12
N LYS A 46 -19.58 -7.54 -23.45
CA LYS A 46 -18.84 -8.77 -23.75
C LYS A 46 -18.10 -8.70 -25.08
N GLU A 47 -18.46 -7.77 -25.95
CA GLU A 47 -17.69 -7.53 -27.17
C GLU A 47 -16.40 -6.79 -26.85
N ALA A 48 -15.34 -7.05 -27.62
CA ALA A 48 -14.07 -6.32 -27.61
C ALA A 48 -14.23 -4.89 -28.16
N THR A 49 -15.28 -4.20 -27.71
CA THR A 49 -15.53 -2.79 -27.94
C THR A 49 -14.57 -1.96 -27.11
N PHE A 50 -14.23 -0.78 -27.62
CA PHE A 50 -13.39 0.19 -26.91
C PHE A 50 -13.94 0.48 -25.49
N LEU A 51 -15.26 0.56 -25.34
CA LEU A 51 -15.92 0.79 -24.05
C LEU A 51 -15.75 -0.39 -23.08
N GLY A 52 -15.85 -1.63 -23.57
CA GLY A 52 -15.66 -2.83 -22.77
C GLY A 52 -14.22 -2.95 -22.25
N VAL A 53 -13.24 -2.74 -23.14
CA VAL A 53 -11.81 -2.72 -22.78
C VAL A 53 -11.51 -1.61 -21.78
N GLY A 54 -12.04 -0.40 -22.01
CA GLY A 54 -11.87 0.75 -21.11
C GLY A 54 -12.44 0.48 -19.71
N LEU A 55 -13.60 -0.16 -19.62
CA LEU A 55 -14.20 -0.50 -18.33
C LEU A 55 -13.41 -1.59 -17.58
N PHE A 56 -12.97 -2.64 -18.26
CA PHE A 56 -12.11 -3.65 -17.65
C PHE A 56 -10.78 -3.06 -17.16
N ALA A 57 -10.18 -2.15 -17.93
CA ALA A 57 -9.00 -1.42 -17.50
C ALA A 57 -9.28 -0.53 -16.27
N ALA A 58 -10.41 0.17 -16.23
CA ALA A 58 -10.80 0.99 -15.08
C ALA A 58 -11.02 0.15 -13.81
N LEU A 59 -11.67 -1.01 -13.93
CA LEU A 59 -11.90 -1.92 -12.81
C LEU A 59 -10.60 -2.60 -12.35
N GLY A 60 -9.72 -2.96 -13.30
CA GLY A 60 -8.38 -3.46 -12.98
C GLY A 60 -7.52 -2.42 -12.27
N PHE A 61 -7.57 -1.16 -12.73
CA PHE A 61 -6.91 -0.05 -12.06
C PHE A 61 -7.47 0.19 -10.65
N ALA A 62 -8.80 0.16 -10.48
CA ALA A 62 -9.43 0.29 -9.17
C ALA A 62 -9.01 -0.82 -8.21
N PHE A 63 -8.98 -2.07 -8.69
CA PHE A 63 -8.51 -3.21 -7.91
C PHE A 63 -7.03 -3.05 -7.50
N CYS A 64 -6.17 -2.71 -8.46
CA CYS A 64 -4.75 -2.43 -8.24
C CYS A 64 -4.55 -1.33 -7.19
N TYR A 65 -5.30 -0.24 -7.28
CA TYR A 65 -5.23 0.86 -6.33
C TYR A 65 -5.62 0.42 -4.91
N ILE A 66 -6.73 -0.31 -4.75
CA ILE A 66 -7.17 -0.88 -3.47
C ILE A 66 -6.12 -1.85 -2.92
N ALA A 67 -5.64 -2.78 -3.74
CA ALA A 67 -4.63 -3.75 -3.35
C ALA A 67 -3.32 -3.08 -2.89
N SER A 68 -2.97 -1.93 -3.49
CA SER A 68 -1.77 -1.17 -3.15
C SER A 68 -1.85 -0.38 -1.84
N SER A 69 -3.01 -0.29 -1.19
CA SER A 69 -3.18 0.50 0.05
C SER A 69 -2.18 0.16 1.18
N PRO A 70 -1.73 -1.10 1.38
CA PRO A 70 -0.71 -1.40 2.37
C PRO A 70 0.65 -0.79 2.05
N VAL A 71 0.98 -0.64 0.75
CA VAL A 71 2.20 0.04 0.31
C VAL A 71 2.21 1.50 0.79
N LEU A 72 1.06 2.18 0.74
CA LEU A 72 0.92 3.55 1.24
C LEU A 72 1.16 3.61 2.75
N THR A 73 0.52 2.74 3.53
CA THR A 73 0.71 2.69 4.99
C THR A 73 2.17 2.44 5.36
N LEU A 74 2.79 1.44 4.72
CA LEU A 74 4.21 1.12 4.92
C LEU A 74 5.09 2.32 4.57
N HIS A 75 4.82 3.01 3.46
CA HIS A 75 5.58 4.18 3.07
C HIS A 75 5.47 5.32 4.09
N THR A 76 4.25 5.59 4.55
CA THR A 76 3.96 6.65 5.52
C THR A 76 4.64 6.38 6.85
N ALA A 77 4.51 5.16 7.37
CA ALA A 77 4.98 4.80 8.71
C ALA A 77 6.38 4.16 8.76
N ARG A 78 7.12 4.10 7.64
CA ARG A 78 8.47 3.48 7.55
C ARG A 78 9.50 4.00 8.53
N ALA A 79 9.30 5.19 9.10
CA ALA A 79 10.14 5.71 10.17
C ALA A 79 10.23 4.72 11.36
N HIS A 80 9.14 4.01 11.65
CA HIS A 80 9.07 3.00 12.70
C HIS A 80 9.81 1.70 12.39
N MET A 81 10.20 1.47 11.13
CA MET A 81 11.06 0.34 10.78
C MET A 81 12.51 0.54 11.25
N ARG A 82 12.88 1.77 11.64
CA ARG A 82 14.18 2.08 12.25
C ARG A 82 14.15 1.77 13.75
N VAL A 83 14.43 0.52 14.09
CA VAL A 83 14.44 0.01 15.48
C VAL A 83 15.30 0.86 16.43
N SER A 84 16.38 1.48 15.93
CA SER A 84 17.29 2.32 16.72
C SER A 84 16.70 3.66 17.18
N THR A 85 15.59 4.12 16.60
CA THR A 85 15.02 5.46 16.86
C THR A 85 13.87 5.42 17.89
N ILE A 86 13.48 4.23 18.36
CA ILE A 86 12.34 4.05 19.25
C ILE A 86 12.86 3.88 20.69
N THR A 87 12.39 4.73 21.59
CA THR A 87 12.94 4.91 22.95
C THR A 87 12.70 3.73 23.90
N SER A 88 13.68 3.56 24.81
CA SER A 88 13.93 2.69 25.98
C SER A 88 13.25 1.32 26.23
N SER A 89 12.14 0.96 25.60
CA SER A 89 11.50 -0.36 25.80
C SER A 89 11.28 -1.06 24.46
N LYS A 90 12.27 -1.86 24.04
CA LYS A 90 12.13 -2.78 22.88
C LYS A 90 10.90 -3.68 23.01
N LEU A 91 10.50 -3.98 24.25
CA LEU A 91 9.32 -4.80 24.56
C LEU A 91 8.00 -4.11 24.17
N SER A 92 7.85 -2.82 24.47
CA SER A 92 6.63 -2.07 24.13
C SER A 92 6.48 -1.86 22.62
N PHE A 93 7.60 -1.64 21.91
CA PHE A 93 7.61 -1.58 20.46
C PHE A 93 7.22 -2.93 19.82
N PHE A 94 7.82 -4.02 20.30
CA PHE A 94 7.53 -5.36 19.81
C PHE A 94 6.07 -5.73 20.07
N ALA A 95 5.55 -5.44 21.26
CA ALA A 95 4.13 -5.64 21.58
C ALA A 95 3.21 -4.85 20.65
N ALA A 96 3.53 -3.57 20.36
CA ALA A 96 2.74 -2.72 19.49
C ALA A 96 2.69 -3.19 18.02
N LEU A 97 3.63 -4.05 17.57
CA LEU A 97 3.61 -4.64 16.24
C LEU A 97 3.02 -6.06 16.23
N VAL A 98 3.37 -6.89 17.22
CA VAL A 98 2.96 -8.30 17.27
C VAL A 98 1.52 -8.47 17.69
N ILE A 99 1.04 -7.70 18.68
CA ILE A 99 -0.33 -7.84 19.18
C ILE A 99 -1.36 -7.57 18.07
N PRO A 100 -1.27 -6.48 17.29
CA PRO A 100 -2.21 -6.25 16.19
C PRO A 100 -2.17 -7.34 15.11
N VAL A 101 -0.99 -7.92 14.83
CA VAL A 101 -0.85 -9.04 13.89
C VAL A 101 -1.56 -10.30 14.40
N VAL A 102 -1.31 -10.68 15.65
CA VAL A 102 -1.96 -11.86 16.25
C VAL A 102 -3.48 -11.67 16.30
N ILE A 103 -3.96 -10.51 16.74
CA ILE A 103 -5.39 -10.19 16.78
C ILE A 103 -6.00 -10.28 15.38
N ALA A 104 -5.37 -9.67 14.36
CA ALA A 104 -5.89 -9.67 13.00
C ALA A 104 -5.93 -11.09 12.39
N ILE A 105 -4.90 -11.91 12.63
CA ILE A 105 -4.88 -13.32 12.18
C ILE A 105 -6.01 -14.09 12.85
N VAL A 106 -6.16 -14.00 14.17
CA VAL A 106 -7.21 -14.70 14.93
C VAL A 106 -8.60 -14.27 14.48
N ALA A 107 -8.80 -12.97 14.20
CA ALA A 107 -10.06 -12.43 13.71
C ALA A 107 -10.41 -12.97 12.32
N PHE A 108 -9.46 -12.95 11.38
CA PHE A 108 -9.70 -13.49 10.03
C PHE A 108 -9.87 -15.00 10.01
N TRP A 109 -9.21 -15.73 10.92
CA TRP A 109 -9.32 -17.19 11.02
C TRP A 109 -10.75 -17.65 11.34
N GLN A 110 -11.59 -16.78 11.91
CA GLN A 110 -12.99 -17.12 12.21
C GLN A 110 -13.83 -17.37 10.96
N PHE A 111 -13.42 -16.86 9.78
CA PHE A 111 -14.24 -16.92 8.56
C PHE A 111 -13.45 -17.10 7.26
N LEU A 112 -12.11 -17.13 7.31
CA LEU A 112 -11.25 -17.38 6.16
C LEU A 112 -10.43 -18.66 6.37
N PRO A 113 -10.04 -19.36 5.29
CA PRO A 113 -9.14 -20.49 5.40
C PRO A 113 -7.76 -20.05 5.94
N PRO A 114 -6.99 -20.96 6.57
CA PRO A 114 -5.74 -20.66 7.27
C PRO A 114 -4.76 -19.74 6.53
N ILE A 115 -4.52 -20.01 5.25
CA ILE A 115 -3.56 -19.25 4.43
C ILE A 115 -4.08 -17.83 4.15
N ALA A 116 -5.37 -17.67 3.85
CA ALA A 116 -5.98 -16.36 3.61
C ALA A 116 -6.02 -15.54 4.91
N ALA A 117 -6.37 -16.18 6.03
CA ALA A 117 -6.37 -15.56 7.34
C ALA A 117 -4.98 -15.11 7.79
N ALA A 118 -3.97 -15.97 7.63
CA ALA A 118 -2.59 -15.65 8.00
C ALA A 118 -2.02 -14.51 7.15
N SER A 119 -2.18 -14.57 5.81
CA SER A 119 -1.66 -13.55 4.90
C SER A 119 -2.35 -12.19 5.07
N SER A 120 -3.69 -12.15 5.08
CA SER A 120 -4.44 -10.92 5.30
C SER A 120 -4.28 -10.37 6.71
N GLY A 121 -4.26 -11.24 7.72
CA GLY A 121 -4.02 -10.86 9.11
C GLY A 121 -2.64 -10.27 9.33
N LEU A 122 -1.61 -10.82 8.70
CA LEU A 122 -0.26 -10.26 8.71
C LEU A 122 -0.24 -8.86 8.10
N ILE A 123 -0.81 -8.70 6.90
CA ILE A 123 -0.82 -7.42 6.18
C ILE A 123 -1.60 -6.35 6.94
N VAL A 124 -2.83 -6.66 7.35
CA VAL A 124 -3.70 -5.74 8.09
C VAL A 124 -3.10 -5.43 9.46
N GLY A 125 -2.62 -6.45 10.18
CA GLY A 125 -2.03 -6.29 11.51
C GLY A 125 -0.77 -5.42 11.50
N ILE A 126 0.15 -5.61 10.55
CA ILE A 126 1.33 -4.75 10.41
C ILE A 126 0.90 -3.30 10.17
N GLN A 127 -0.07 -3.07 9.30
CA GLN A 127 -0.57 -1.72 9.02
C GLN A 127 -1.17 -1.05 10.27
N PHE A 128 -2.05 -1.75 11.00
CA PHE A 128 -2.62 -1.24 12.25
C PHE A 128 -1.54 -1.00 13.31
N GLY A 129 -0.58 -1.91 13.46
CA GLY A 129 0.53 -1.74 14.41
C GLY A 129 1.38 -0.51 14.10
N LEU A 130 1.68 -0.26 12.82
CA LEU A 130 2.43 0.92 12.40
C LEU A 130 1.67 2.23 12.61
N ILE A 131 0.37 2.26 12.33
CA ILE A 131 -0.48 3.43 12.61
C ILE A 131 -0.59 3.64 14.12
N PHE A 132 -0.82 2.58 14.90
CA PHE A 132 -0.87 2.65 16.36
C PHE A 132 0.44 3.18 16.94
N LEU A 133 1.60 2.72 16.45
CA LEU A 133 2.91 3.26 16.82
C LEU A 133 3.06 4.74 16.49
N SER A 134 2.45 5.20 15.41
CA SER A 134 2.42 6.62 15.04
C SER A 134 1.72 7.43 16.13
N PHE A 135 0.57 6.96 16.63
CA PHE A 135 -0.12 7.58 17.77
C PHE A 135 0.66 7.46 19.07
N PHE A 136 1.20 6.27 19.37
CA PHE A 136 1.94 6.00 20.60
C PHE A 136 3.17 6.87 20.76
N THR A 137 3.85 7.18 19.65
CA THR A 137 5.01 8.08 19.63
C THR A 137 4.64 9.54 19.45
N ASN A 138 3.34 9.90 19.52
CA ASN A 138 2.81 11.22 19.22
C ASN A 138 3.38 11.76 17.89
N PHE A 139 3.48 10.91 16.87
CA PHE A 139 4.02 11.19 15.54
C PHE A 139 5.46 11.74 15.51
N SER A 140 6.17 11.81 16.63
CA SER A 140 7.50 12.44 16.74
C SER A 140 8.56 11.71 15.92
N VAL A 141 8.51 10.37 15.90
CA VAL A 141 9.42 9.52 15.11
C VAL A 141 9.22 9.75 13.61
N ILE A 142 7.97 9.80 13.17
CA ILE A 142 7.62 10.06 11.76
C ILE A 142 8.02 11.48 11.36
N GLU A 143 7.68 12.48 12.17
CA GLU A 143 8.06 13.87 11.91
C GLU A 143 9.56 14.03 11.78
N LYS A 144 10.33 13.55 12.77
CA LYS A 144 11.79 13.64 12.76
C LYS A 144 12.35 12.98 11.49
N PHE A 145 11.88 11.79 11.15
CA PHE A 145 12.31 11.09 9.95
C PHE A 145 12.05 11.90 8.66
N TYR A 146 10.85 12.46 8.49
CA TYR A 146 10.53 13.21 7.27
C TYR A 146 11.24 14.55 7.19
N ARG A 147 11.46 15.23 8.32
CA ARG A 147 12.29 16.45 8.38
C ARG A 147 13.74 16.16 8.01
N ASP A 148 14.35 15.17 8.68
CA ASP A 148 15.73 14.75 8.39
C ASP A 148 15.86 14.34 6.92
N LEU A 149 14.90 13.57 6.39
CA LEU A 149 14.90 13.16 5.00
C LEU A 149 14.76 14.33 4.02
N ALA A 150 13.91 15.31 4.32
CA ALA A 150 13.72 16.49 3.49
C ALA A 150 15.00 17.35 3.46
N THR A 151 15.59 17.60 4.63
CA THR A 151 16.84 18.36 4.77
C THR A 151 18.00 17.68 4.04
N GLU A 152 18.18 16.36 4.23
CA GLU A 152 19.26 15.63 3.54
C GLU A 152 19.03 15.57 2.03
N ARG A 153 17.78 15.44 1.57
CA ARG A 153 17.46 15.48 0.13
C ARG A 153 17.74 16.85 -0.48
N ALA A 154 17.44 17.93 0.23
CA ALA A 154 17.70 19.28 -0.25
C ALA A 154 19.20 19.50 -0.54
N LYS A 155 20.08 18.95 0.31
CA LYS A 155 21.55 19.05 0.14
C LYS A 155 22.10 18.32 -1.08
N VAL A 156 21.44 17.24 -1.51
CA VAL A 156 21.92 16.37 -2.59
C VAL A 156 21.06 16.44 -3.84
N THR A 157 20.06 17.32 -3.87
CA THR A 157 19.24 17.55 -5.07
C THR A 157 20.12 18.15 -6.14
N PRO A 158 20.28 17.50 -7.31
CA PRO A 158 21.13 18.02 -8.37
C PRO A 158 20.56 19.34 -8.88
N GLU A 159 21.36 20.39 -8.88
CA GLU A 159 21.03 21.60 -9.63
C GLU A 159 21.06 21.29 -11.12
N LYS A 160 20.16 21.95 -11.86
CA LYS A 160 20.13 21.86 -13.31
C LYS A 160 21.51 22.26 -13.85
N ASP A 161 22.05 21.46 -14.77
CA ASP A 161 23.32 21.67 -15.46
C ASP A 161 24.62 21.45 -14.64
N LYS A 162 24.52 20.87 -13.43
CA LYS A 162 25.70 20.37 -12.68
C LYS A 162 25.87 18.85 -12.83
N GLN A 163 27.14 18.40 -12.78
CA GLN A 163 27.47 16.97 -12.74
C GLN A 163 26.85 16.31 -11.49
N PRO A 164 26.34 15.07 -11.61
CA PRO A 164 25.82 14.32 -10.46
C PRO A 164 26.89 14.17 -9.37
N THR A 165 26.51 14.35 -8.12
CA THR A 165 27.34 13.97 -6.96
C THR A 165 27.08 12.52 -6.57
N PRO A 166 28.02 11.83 -5.89
CA PRO A 166 27.77 10.48 -5.36
C PRO A 166 26.51 10.39 -4.50
N GLY A 167 26.21 11.45 -3.74
CA GLY A 167 24.98 11.55 -2.95
C GLY A 167 23.71 11.58 -3.83
N SER A 168 23.71 12.39 -4.90
CA SER A 168 22.58 12.46 -5.84
C SER A 168 22.36 11.15 -6.61
N GLU A 169 23.45 10.45 -6.97
CA GLU A 169 23.39 9.13 -7.62
C GLU A 169 22.89 8.06 -6.65
N TYR A 170 23.33 8.08 -5.39
CA TYR A 170 22.81 7.19 -4.36
C TYR A 170 21.31 7.40 -4.16
N VAL A 171 20.85 8.66 -4.09
CA VAL A 171 19.41 8.98 -3.98
C VAL A 171 18.61 8.44 -5.15
N THR A 172 19.12 8.63 -6.36
CA THR A 172 18.49 8.15 -7.59
C THR A 172 18.43 6.62 -7.61
N SER A 173 19.54 5.96 -7.25
CA SER A 173 19.63 4.49 -7.23
C SER A 173 18.64 3.86 -6.26
N TYR A 174 18.58 4.33 -5.00
CA TYR A 174 17.60 3.77 -4.05
C TYR A 174 16.16 4.14 -4.43
N ARG A 175 15.94 5.30 -5.08
CA ARG A 175 14.62 5.70 -5.57
C ARG A 175 14.13 4.69 -6.61
N HIS A 176 14.95 4.36 -7.61
CA HIS A 176 14.61 3.34 -8.60
C HIS A 176 14.38 1.97 -7.96
N LEU A 177 15.26 1.54 -7.04
CA LEU A 177 15.08 0.28 -6.30
C LEU A 177 13.71 0.22 -5.61
N ARG A 178 13.32 1.31 -4.93
CA ARG A 178 12.03 1.41 -4.26
C ARG A 178 10.87 1.46 -5.25
N GLU A 179 11.00 2.18 -6.36
CA GLU A 179 9.94 2.29 -7.36
C GLU A 179 9.66 0.95 -8.06
N HIS A 180 10.71 0.19 -8.40
CA HIS A 180 10.56 -1.17 -8.92
C HIS A 180 10.04 -2.14 -7.86
N GLY A 181 10.60 -2.11 -6.65
CA GLY A 181 10.14 -2.94 -5.53
C GLY A 181 8.64 -2.73 -5.23
N ASN A 182 8.17 -1.48 -5.29
CA ASN A 182 6.75 -1.16 -5.13
C ASN A 182 5.88 -1.81 -6.21
N ALA A 183 6.31 -1.80 -7.48
CA ALA A 183 5.53 -2.41 -8.56
C ALA A 183 5.35 -3.93 -8.35
N PHE A 184 6.42 -4.64 -7.98
CA PHE A 184 6.33 -6.08 -7.66
C PHE A 184 5.48 -6.34 -6.40
N MET A 185 5.61 -5.49 -5.38
CA MET A 185 4.82 -5.61 -4.15
C MET A 185 3.32 -5.39 -4.41
N ILE A 186 2.95 -4.49 -5.33
CA ILE A 186 1.56 -4.29 -5.73
C ILE A 186 0.99 -5.57 -6.34
N VAL A 187 1.66 -6.19 -7.31
CA VAL A 187 1.20 -7.43 -7.94
C VAL A 187 1.06 -8.57 -6.92
N LEU A 188 1.99 -8.67 -5.98
CA LEU A 188 1.89 -9.64 -4.87
C LEU A 188 0.65 -9.38 -4.01
N LEU A 189 0.42 -8.12 -3.62
CA LEU A 189 -0.74 -7.72 -2.81
C LEU A 189 -2.06 -7.91 -3.56
N GLU A 190 -2.09 -7.70 -4.88
CA GLU A 190 -3.24 -8.01 -5.73
C GLU A 190 -3.59 -9.49 -5.66
N GLY A 191 -2.60 -10.37 -5.78
CA GLY A 191 -2.80 -11.82 -5.64
C GLY A 191 -3.29 -12.23 -4.25
N LEU A 192 -2.71 -11.68 -3.19
CA LEU A 192 -3.11 -12.01 -1.80
C LEU A 192 -4.52 -11.48 -1.48
N LEU A 193 -4.85 -10.27 -1.92
CA LEU A 193 -6.19 -9.71 -1.77
C LEU A 193 -7.19 -10.54 -2.58
N ALA A 194 -6.88 -10.88 -3.83
CA ALA A 194 -7.74 -11.72 -4.68
C ALA A 194 -8.01 -13.08 -4.04
N TYR A 195 -6.97 -13.74 -3.52
CA TYR A 195 -7.12 -15.02 -2.83
C TYR A 195 -8.02 -14.90 -1.60
N THR A 196 -7.89 -13.83 -0.83
CA THR A 196 -8.72 -13.57 0.35
C THR A 196 -10.18 -13.30 -0.02
N LEU A 197 -10.41 -12.51 -1.07
CA LEU A 197 -11.74 -12.18 -1.57
C LEU A 197 -12.44 -13.41 -2.18
N LEU A 198 -11.70 -14.27 -2.89
CA LEU A 198 -12.20 -15.52 -3.45
C LEU A 198 -12.75 -16.45 -2.35
N HIS A 199 -12.07 -16.52 -1.20
CA HIS A 199 -12.43 -17.39 -0.09
C HIS A 199 -13.32 -16.71 0.96
N SER A 200 -13.75 -15.47 0.72
CA SER A 200 -14.67 -14.78 1.61
C SER A 200 -16.06 -15.45 1.55
N PRO A 201 -16.69 -15.79 2.69
CA PRO A 201 -17.94 -16.56 2.69
C PRO A 201 -19.12 -15.89 1.96
N SER A 202 -19.12 -14.55 1.90
CA SER A 202 -20.14 -13.77 1.22
C SER A 202 -19.59 -12.41 0.79
N ARG A 203 -20.35 -11.70 -0.04
CA ARG A 203 -20.02 -10.32 -0.45
C ARG A 203 -19.89 -9.37 0.75
N SER A 204 -20.70 -9.57 1.79
CA SER A 204 -20.63 -8.76 3.01
C SER A 204 -19.33 -8.99 3.77
N TRP A 205 -18.88 -10.25 3.89
CA TRP A 205 -17.59 -10.56 4.50
C TRP A 205 -16.41 -10.04 3.66
N ALA A 206 -16.52 -10.12 2.34
CA ALA A 206 -15.52 -9.54 1.45
C ALA A 206 -15.44 -8.01 1.59
N ALA A 207 -16.58 -7.33 1.79
CA ALA A 207 -16.62 -5.89 2.09
C ALA A 207 -15.96 -5.57 3.44
N ILE A 208 -16.13 -6.42 4.46
CA ILE A 208 -15.44 -6.28 5.75
C ILE A 208 -13.92 -6.42 5.56
N VAL A 209 -13.45 -7.43 4.80
CA VAL A 209 -12.03 -7.60 4.46
C VAL A 209 -11.49 -6.32 3.79
N LEU A 210 -12.19 -5.80 2.78
CA LEU A 210 -11.81 -4.57 2.09
C LEU A 210 -11.76 -3.37 3.04
N ALA A 211 -12.71 -3.24 3.96
CA ALA A 211 -12.72 -2.17 4.95
C ALA A 211 -11.47 -2.24 5.84
N PHE A 212 -11.13 -3.42 6.39
CA PHE A 212 -9.92 -3.59 7.20
C PHE A 212 -8.62 -3.42 6.40
N TRP A 213 -8.63 -3.77 5.10
CA TRP A 213 -7.51 -3.57 4.19
C TRP A 213 -7.23 -2.08 3.91
N LEU A 214 -8.30 -1.28 3.79
CA LEU A 214 -8.23 0.14 3.44
C LEU A 214 -8.12 1.08 4.65
N LEU A 215 -8.69 0.71 5.80
CA LEU A 215 -8.82 1.61 6.95
C LEU A 215 -7.46 2.16 7.44
N PRO A 216 -6.37 1.38 7.55
CA PRO A 216 -5.07 1.93 7.92
C PRO A 216 -4.51 2.92 6.90
N ALA A 217 -4.73 2.66 5.61
CA ALA A 217 -4.30 3.55 4.54
C ALA A 217 -5.08 4.87 4.60
N ALA A 218 -6.38 4.84 4.88
CA ALA A 218 -7.16 6.05 5.14
C ALA A 218 -6.61 6.84 6.35
N ALA A 219 -6.17 6.16 7.41
CA ALA A 219 -5.56 6.80 8.57
C ALA A 219 -4.22 7.50 8.27
N THR A 220 -3.56 7.19 7.15
CA THR A 220 -2.35 7.94 6.72
C THR A 220 -2.65 9.41 6.42
N TRP A 221 -3.90 9.77 6.12
CA TRP A 221 -4.32 11.16 5.99
C TRP A 221 -4.05 11.94 7.29
N LEU A 222 -4.31 11.35 8.46
CA LEU A 222 -4.03 11.97 9.76
C LEU A 222 -2.54 12.22 9.95
N VAL A 223 -1.69 11.29 9.51
CA VAL A 223 -0.23 11.47 9.55
C VAL A 223 0.18 12.68 8.71
N GLY A 224 -0.38 12.81 7.51
CA GLY A 224 -0.16 13.96 6.63
C GLY A 224 -0.56 15.28 7.28
N THR A 225 -1.77 15.35 7.83
CA THR A 225 -2.28 16.54 8.54
C THR A 225 -1.40 16.94 9.72
N VAL A 226 -0.91 15.97 10.50
CA VAL A 226 0.00 16.25 11.61
C VAL A 226 1.34 16.80 11.11
N LEU A 227 1.91 16.21 10.05
CA LEU A 227 3.16 16.69 9.46
C LEU A 227 3.03 18.12 8.94
N GLU A 228 1.93 18.45 8.26
CA GLU A 228 1.65 19.79 7.76
C GLU A 228 1.50 20.82 8.89
N SER A 229 0.69 20.51 9.91
CA SER A 229 0.52 21.37 11.08
C SER A 229 1.85 21.64 11.81
N ARG A 230 2.71 20.63 11.90
CA ARG A 230 4.03 20.77 12.53
C ARG A 230 5.02 21.54 11.66
N LEU A 231 4.94 21.42 10.35
CA LEU A 231 5.76 22.21 9.43
C LEU A 231 5.47 23.71 9.58
N VAL A 232 4.19 24.08 9.71
CA VAL A 232 3.78 25.48 9.93
C VAL A 232 4.31 26.02 11.27
N SER A 233 4.21 25.24 12.35
CA SER A 233 4.68 25.67 13.68
C SER A 233 6.19 25.65 13.84
N LYS A 234 6.90 24.80 13.08
CA LYS A 234 8.36 24.69 13.07
C LYS A 234 8.84 24.52 11.62
N PRO A 235 9.14 25.60 10.91
CA PRO A 235 9.66 25.52 9.54
C PRO A 235 10.98 24.75 9.47
N LEU A 236 11.29 24.20 8.29
CA LEU A 236 12.62 23.65 8.02
C LEU A 236 13.64 24.79 7.90
N PRO A 237 14.90 24.57 8.32
CA PRO A 237 15.97 25.55 8.18
C PRO A 237 16.34 25.82 6.71
#